data_AF-Q8K2F4-F1
#
_entry.id   AF-Q8K2F4-F1
#
_cell.length_a   1.000
_cell.length_b   1.000
_cell.length_c   1.000
_cell.angle_alpha   90.00
_cell.angle_beta   90.00
_cell.angle_gamma   90.00
#
_symmetry.space_group_name_H-M   'P 1'
#
loop_
_entity.id
_entity.type
_entity.pdbx_description
1 polymer ?
#
loop_
_entity_poly.entity_id
_entity_poly.type
_entity_poly.pdbx_seq_one_letter_code
_entity_poly.pdbx_strand_id
1 'polypeptide(L)'
;MSYADFVWFLISEEDKRNPTSIEYWFRCMDVDGDGILSMYELEYFYEEQCERMEAMGIEPLPFHDLLCQMLDLVKPASDGRITLRDLKRCRMAHIFYDTFFNLEKYLDHEQRDPFAVQKDVENDGPEPSDWDRFAAEEYEALVTEESAQVQLQEGSFEDYESDEPVSPSELGNKGNKIVTSSLSEKCGKLQSVDEE
;
A
#
# COMPACT_ATOMS: atom_id res chain seq x y z
N MET A 1 -20.78 25.86 -14.13
CA MET A 1 -19.59 26.32 -13.39
C MET A 1 -18.97 27.51 -14.10
N SER A 2 -18.61 28.54 -13.35
CA SER A 2 -17.72 29.63 -13.78
C SER A 2 -16.24 29.25 -13.61
N TYR A 3 -15.31 30.06 -14.12
CA TYR A 3 -13.88 29.84 -13.91
C TYR A 3 -13.50 29.86 -12.43
N ALA A 4 -14.12 30.74 -11.62
CA ALA A 4 -13.87 30.78 -10.19
C ALA A 4 -14.29 29.47 -9.51
N ASP A 5 -15.44 28.91 -9.89
CA ASP A 5 -15.91 27.62 -9.35
C ASP A 5 -14.98 26.47 -9.76
N PHE A 6 -14.48 26.50 -11.00
CA PHE A 6 -13.50 25.52 -11.47
C PHE A 6 -12.19 25.56 -10.70
N VAL A 7 -11.71 26.75 -10.32
CA VAL A 7 -10.50 26.89 -9.49
C VAL A 7 -10.70 26.25 -8.11
N TRP A 8 -11.87 26.46 -7.48
CA TRP A 8 -12.20 25.81 -6.22
C TRP A 8 -12.26 24.29 -6.35
N PHE A 9 -12.87 23.79 -7.42
CA PHE A 9 -12.89 22.37 -7.73
C PHE A 9 -11.47 21.81 -7.90
N LEU A 10 -10.64 22.44 -8.74
CA LEU A 10 -9.29 21.96 -9.05
C LEU A 10 -8.41 21.90 -7.80
N ILE A 11 -8.41 22.96 -6.99
CA ILE A 11 -7.61 23.00 -5.75
C ILE A 11 -8.10 21.95 -4.75
N SER A 12 -9.42 21.75 -4.66
CA SER A 12 -10.00 20.76 -3.74
C SER A 12 -9.76 19.32 -4.19
N GLU A 13 -9.68 19.06 -5.49
CA GLU A 13 -9.40 17.74 -6.05
C GLU A 13 -7.92 17.34 -5.92
N GLU A 14 -7.02 18.32 -6.08
CA GLU A 14 -5.57 18.13 -5.96
C GLU A 14 -5.18 17.72 -4.54
N ASP A 15 -5.63 18.47 -3.53
CA ASP A 15 -5.32 18.22 -2.12
C ASP A 15 -6.59 18.06 -1.28
N LYS A 16 -6.97 16.81 -1.01
CA LYS A 16 -8.10 16.44 -0.13
C LYS A 16 -7.73 16.39 1.36
N ARG A 17 -6.49 16.70 1.75
CA ARG A 17 -6.05 16.76 3.16
C ARG A 17 -6.30 18.15 3.75
N ASN A 18 -6.25 19.19 2.93
CA ASN A 18 -6.52 20.56 3.37
C ASN A 18 -7.95 20.71 3.96
N PRO A 19 -8.12 21.34 5.13
CA PRO A 19 -9.43 21.47 5.78
C PRO A 19 -10.53 22.11 4.93
N THR A 20 -10.18 23.01 4.00
CA THR A 20 -11.13 23.62 3.07
C THR A 20 -11.62 22.62 2.02
N SER A 21 -10.73 21.77 1.52
CA SER A 21 -11.08 20.71 0.56
C SER A 21 -11.96 19.64 1.22
N ILE A 22 -11.68 19.29 2.48
CA ILE A 22 -12.54 18.38 3.26
C ILE A 22 -13.95 18.97 3.36
N GLU A 23 -14.09 20.27 3.65
CA GLU A 23 -15.41 20.92 3.64
C GLU A 23 -16.08 20.92 2.27
N TYR A 24 -15.31 21.13 1.20
CA TYR A 24 -15.81 21.12 -0.17
C TYR A 24 -16.45 19.77 -0.50
N TRP A 25 -15.70 18.69 -0.30
CA TRP A 25 -16.17 17.33 -0.61
C TRP A 25 -17.26 16.85 0.35
N PHE A 26 -17.19 17.23 1.62
CA PHE A 26 -18.28 16.96 2.56
C PHE A 26 -19.60 17.56 2.07
N ARG A 27 -19.61 18.82 1.61
CA ARG A 27 -20.81 19.46 1.06
C ARG A 27 -21.30 18.83 -0.25
N CYS A 28 -20.41 18.17 -1.00
CA CYS A 28 -20.80 17.42 -2.19
C CYS A 28 -21.42 16.06 -1.84
N MET A 29 -20.96 15.43 -0.77
CA MET A 29 -21.45 14.11 -0.32
C MET A 29 -22.70 14.17 0.56
N ASP A 30 -22.86 15.25 1.34
CA ASP A 30 -24.03 15.54 2.16
C ASP A 30 -25.15 16.08 1.25
N VAL A 31 -25.92 15.17 0.65
CA VAL A 31 -26.90 15.47 -0.40
C VAL A 31 -28.14 16.13 0.19
N ASP A 32 -28.52 15.76 1.41
CA ASP A 32 -29.67 16.34 2.10
C ASP A 32 -29.31 17.57 2.96
N GLY A 33 -28.01 17.77 3.25
CA GLY A 33 -27.50 18.94 3.95
C GLY A 33 -27.73 18.91 5.46
N ASP A 34 -27.94 17.74 6.05
CA ASP A 34 -28.19 17.58 7.49
C ASP A 34 -26.90 17.62 8.33
N GLY A 35 -25.74 17.61 7.68
CA GLY A 35 -24.41 17.66 8.31
C GLY A 35 -23.86 16.30 8.73
N ILE A 36 -24.47 15.20 8.30
CA ILE A 36 -24.10 13.81 8.61
C ILE A 36 -24.11 12.99 7.33
N LEU A 37 -23.00 12.32 7.03
CA LEU A 37 -23.00 11.32 5.95
C LEU A 37 -23.67 10.05 6.44
N SER A 38 -24.89 9.84 5.95
CA SER A 38 -25.71 8.67 6.22
C SER A 38 -25.25 7.46 5.39
N MET A 39 -25.61 6.25 5.81
CA MET A 39 -25.29 5.04 5.03
C MET A 39 -25.88 5.08 3.62
N TYR A 40 -27.04 5.73 3.45
CA TYR A 40 -27.69 5.87 2.15
C TYR A 40 -26.85 6.70 1.17
N GLU A 41 -26.31 7.83 1.62
CA GLU A 41 -25.47 8.68 0.77
C GLU A 41 -24.16 7.99 0.41
N LEU A 42 -23.56 7.30 1.39
CA LEU A 42 -22.33 6.52 1.14
C LEU A 42 -22.57 5.39 0.13
N GLU A 43 -23.68 4.66 0.27
CA GLU A 43 -24.06 3.59 -0.66
C GLU A 43 -24.32 4.15 -2.06
N TYR A 44 -24.99 5.31 -2.16
CA TYR A 44 -25.27 5.98 -3.42
C TYR A 44 -23.99 6.30 -4.22
N PHE A 45 -22.96 6.87 -3.59
CA PHE A 45 -21.70 7.15 -4.28
C PHE A 45 -20.92 5.87 -4.58
N TYR A 46 -20.95 4.90 -3.66
CA TYR A 46 -20.21 3.64 -3.85
C TYR A 46 -20.81 2.74 -4.94
N GLU A 47 -22.12 2.79 -5.18
CA GLU A 47 -22.77 2.06 -6.28
C GLU A 47 -22.13 2.41 -7.64
N GLU A 48 -21.88 3.69 -7.91
CA GLU A 48 -21.21 4.12 -9.15
C GLU A 48 -19.75 3.64 -9.20
N GLN A 49 -19.04 3.61 -8.06
CA GLN A 49 -17.69 3.06 -8.00
C GLN A 49 -17.66 1.57 -8.32
N CYS A 50 -18.62 0.79 -7.81
CA CYS A 50 -18.78 -0.62 -8.15
C CYS A 50 -18.95 -0.82 -9.66
N GLU A 51 -19.86 -0.07 -10.29
CA GLU A 51 -20.07 -0.16 -11.75
C GLU A 51 -18.79 0.10 -12.55
N ARG A 52 -18.01 1.12 -12.15
CA ARG A 52 -16.73 1.44 -12.80
C ARG A 52 -15.67 0.37 -12.56
N MET A 53 -15.59 -0.20 -11.36
CA MET A 53 -14.70 -1.32 -11.05
C MET A 53 -15.03 -2.57 -11.87
N GLU A 54 -16.32 -2.92 -11.94
CA GLU A 54 -16.82 -4.05 -12.74
C GLU A 54 -16.51 -3.87 -14.23
N ALA A 55 -16.63 -2.64 -14.76
CA ALA A 55 -16.27 -2.33 -16.13
C ALA A 55 -14.77 -2.55 -16.43
N MET A 56 -13.92 -2.45 -15.40
CA MET A 56 -12.48 -2.77 -15.48
C MET A 56 -12.17 -4.24 -15.18
N GLY A 57 -13.18 -5.06 -14.86
CA GLY A 57 -13.03 -6.47 -14.48
C GLY A 57 -12.53 -6.68 -13.06
N ILE A 58 -12.68 -5.68 -12.19
CA ILE A 58 -12.32 -5.73 -10.77
C ILE A 58 -13.60 -6.02 -9.99
N GLU A 59 -13.57 -7.05 -9.13
CA GLU A 59 -14.69 -7.37 -8.24
C GLU A 59 -14.70 -6.39 -7.05
N PRO A 60 -15.74 -5.54 -6.90
CA PRO A 60 -15.79 -4.58 -5.80
C PRO A 60 -16.09 -5.28 -4.47
N LEU A 61 -15.59 -4.69 -3.38
CA LEU A 61 -15.90 -5.16 -2.03
C LEU A 61 -17.39 -4.92 -1.71
N PRO A 62 -18.09 -5.85 -1.03
CA PRO A 62 -19.46 -5.59 -0.59
C PRO A 62 -19.55 -4.34 0.28
N PHE A 63 -20.58 -3.51 0.07
CA PHE A 63 -20.72 -2.21 0.75
C PHE A 63 -20.66 -2.32 2.28
N HIS A 64 -21.24 -3.36 2.88
CA HIS A 64 -21.20 -3.57 4.32
C HIS A 64 -19.76 -3.70 4.86
N ASP A 65 -18.90 -4.40 4.13
CA ASP A 65 -17.52 -4.63 4.55
C ASP A 65 -16.67 -3.37 4.33
N LEU A 66 -16.89 -2.67 3.21
CA LEU A 66 -16.30 -1.36 2.96
C LEU A 66 -16.70 -0.36 4.06
N LEU A 67 -17.97 -0.32 4.43
CA LEU A 67 -18.48 0.58 5.44
C LEU A 67 -17.83 0.32 6.79
N CYS A 68 -17.63 -0.95 7.17
CA CYS A 68 -16.86 -1.30 8.36
C CYS A 68 -15.44 -0.72 8.30
N GLN A 69 -14.73 -0.90 7.18
CA GLN A 69 -13.39 -0.33 6.99
C GLN A 69 -13.38 1.19 7.10
N MET A 70 -14.37 1.87 6.49
CA MET A 70 -14.46 3.33 6.55
C MET A 70 -14.81 3.85 7.95
N LEU A 71 -15.63 3.12 8.71
CA LEU A 71 -15.93 3.45 10.10
C LEU A 71 -14.69 3.25 11.00
N ASP A 72 -13.90 2.21 10.76
CA ASP A 72 -12.63 1.99 11.47
C ASP A 72 -11.57 3.03 11.11
N LEU A 73 -11.59 3.53 9.87
CA LEU A 73 -10.73 4.61 9.39
C LEU A 73 -11.09 5.95 10.06
N VAL A 74 -12.37 6.32 10.03
CA VAL A 74 -12.86 7.64 10.49
C VAL A 74 -13.03 7.69 12.01
N LYS A 75 -13.41 6.56 12.63
CA LYS A 75 -13.75 6.42 14.05
C LYS A 75 -14.69 7.55 14.51
N PRO A 76 -15.93 7.62 13.99
CA PRO A 76 -16.83 8.71 14.31
C PRO A 76 -17.17 8.77 15.80
N ALA A 77 -17.48 9.97 16.30
CA ALA A 77 -17.84 10.14 17.71
C ALA A 77 -19.20 9.51 18.08
N SER A 78 -20.05 9.27 17.08
CA SER A 78 -21.35 8.60 17.24
C SER A 78 -21.45 7.50 16.20
N ASP A 79 -21.80 6.30 16.64
CA ASP A 79 -21.83 5.11 15.77
C ASP A 79 -22.74 5.32 14.56
N GLY A 80 -22.21 4.99 13.37
CA GLY A 80 -22.93 5.08 12.11
C GLY A 80 -23.26 6.49 11.64
N ARG A 81 -22.67 7.54 12.23
CA ARG A 81 -22.87 8.95 11.83
C ARG A 81 -21.53 9.62 11.60
N ILE A 82 -21.16 9.81 10.34
CA ILE A 82 -19.91 10.48 9.99
C ILE A 82 -20.16 11.97 9.82
N THR A 83 -19.55 12.78 10.68
CA THR A 83 -19.65 14.25 10.58
C THR A 83 -18.40 14.85 9.94
N LEU A 84 -18.51 16.08 9.44
CA LEU A 84 -17.36 16.87 8.98
C LEU A 84 -16.24 16.95 10.02
N ARG A 85 -16.61 17.02 11.31
CA ARG A 85 -15.65 17.06 12.41
C ARG A 85 -14.87 15.76 12.53
N ASP A 86 -15.51 14.62 12.31
CA ASP A 86 -14.85 13.31 12.37
C ASP A 86 -13.83 13.17 11.24
N LEU A 87 -14.19 13.57 10.01
CA LEU A 87 -13.29 13.54 8.85
C LEU A 87 -12.08 14.49 9.02
N LYS A 88 -12.29 15.69 9.57
CA LYS A 88 -11.17 16.58 9.92
C LYS A 88 -10.27 16.01 11.02
N ARG A 89 -10.83 15.22 11.95
CA ARG A 89 -10.07 14.63 13.07
C ARG A 89 -9.27 13.40 12.63
N CYS A 90 -9.82 12.55 11.75
CA CYS A 90 -9.18 11.29 11.40
C CYS A 90 -7.89 11.46 10.58
N ARG A 91 -7.66 12.63 9.97
CA ARG A 91 -6.51 12.95 9.10
C ARG A 91 -6.39 12.06 7.85
N MET A 92 -7.32 11.13 7.65
CA MET A 92 -7.38 10.19 6.53
C MET A 92 -8.59 10.47 5.62
N ALA A 93 -9.15 11.68 5.67
CA ALA A 93 -10.30 12.07 4.85
C ALA A 93 -10.06 11.91 3.35
N HIS A 94 -8.82 12.13 2.88
CA HIS A 94 -8.44 11.94 1.49
C HIS A 94 -8.69 10.50 1.01
N ILE A 95 -8.27 9.48 1.78
CA ILE A 95 -8.54 8.07 1.48
C ILE A 95 -10.04 7.81 1.50
N PHE A 96 -10.74 8.30 2.53
CA PHE A 96 -12.19 8.17 2.62
C PHE A 96 -12.89 8.70 1.36
N TYR A 97 -12.55 9.90 0.91
CA TYR A 97 -13.14 10.51 -0.28
C TYR A 97 -12.80 9.76 -1.56
N ASP A 98 -11.53 9.36 -1.74
CA ASP A 98 -11.11 8.65 -2.93
C ASP A 98 -11.87 7.32 -3.08
N THR A 99 -12.10 6.60 -1.97
CA THR A 99 -12.92 5.38 -1.94
C THR A 99 -14.32 5.56 -2.55
N PHE A 100 -15.00 6.67 -2.24
CA PHE A 100 -16.39 6.86 -2.65
C PHE A 100 -16.55 7.46 -4.05
N PHE A 101 -15.58 8.20 -4.59
CA PHE A 101 -15.79 8.86 -5.88
C PHE A 101 -14.56 9.10 -6.76
N ASN A 102 -13.34 8.77 -6.31
CA ASN A 102 -12.14 8.86 -7.14
C ASN A 102 -11.50 7.47 -7.30
N LEU A 103 -11.97 6.73 -8.31
CA LEU A 103 -11.52 5.36 -8.58
C LEU A 103 -10.02 5.24 -8.87
N GLU A 104 -9.45 6.19 -9.60
CA GLU A 104 -8.01 6.16 -9.95
C GLU A 104 -7.16 6.22 -8.68
N LYS A 105 -7.41 7.22 -7.82
CA LYS A 105 -6.69 7.36 -6.55
C LYS A 105 -7.01 6.22 -5.58
N TYR A 106 -8.24 5.71 -5.57
CA TYR A 106 -8.61 4.55 -4.74
C TYR A 106 -7.79 3.31 -5.08
N LEU A 107 -7.65 2.98 -6.38
CA LEU A 107 -6.86 1.83 -6.82
C LEU A 107 -5.37 1.98 -6.50
N ASP A 108 -4.84 3.21 -6.56
CA ASP A 108 -3.47 3.49 -6.16
C ASP A 108 -3.25 3.25 -4.65
N HIS A 109 -4.22 3.60 -3.81
CA HIS A 109 -4.15 3.35 -2.35
C HIS A 109 -4.26 1.86 -2.01
N GLU A 110 -5.12 1.11 -2.69
CA GLU A 110 -5.29 -0.35 -2.51
C GLU A 110 -4.03 -1.13 -2.87
N GLN A 111 -3.28 -0.68 -3.86
CA GLN A 111 -2.01 -1.30 -4.28
C GLN A 111 -0.83 -0.88 -3.39
N ARG A 112 -0.99 0.17 -2.58
CA ARG A 112 0.06 0.69 -1.71
C ARG A 112 0.26 -0.25 -0.51
N ASP A 113 1.51 -0.53 -0.18
CA ASP A 113 1.87 -1.44 0.92
C ASP A 113 1.15 -1.03 2.23
N PRO A 114 0.49 -1.97 2.96
CA PRO A 114 -0.15 -1.69 4.25
C PRO A 114 0.73 -0.97 5.29
N PHE A 115 2.05 -1.15 5.23
CA PHE A 115 3.02 -0.46 6.09
C PHE A 115 3.27 1.00 5.67
N ALA A 116 2.98 1.38 4.42
CA ALA A 116 3.11 2.75 3.95
C ALA A 116 2.02 3.65 4.55
N VAL A 117 0.78 3.15 4.63
CA VAL A 117 -0.36 3.89 5.21
C VAL A 117 -0.14 4.16 6.71
N GLN A 118 0.46 3.23 7.44
CA GLN A 118 0.81 3.42 8.84
C GLN A 118 1.91 4.49 9.02
N LYS A 119 2.90 4.51 8.13
CA LYS A 119 3.92 5.57 8.11
C LYS A 119 3.32 6.93 7.85
N ASP A 120 2.31 7.06 6.99
CA ASP A 120 1.65 8.36 6.71
C ASP A 120 0.85 8.90 7.90
N VAL A 121 0.35 8.01 8.78
CA VAL A 121 -0.34 8.41 10.02
C VAL A 121 0.63 8.85 11.11
N GLU A 122 1.80 8.22 11.21
CA GLU A 122 2.84 8.56 12.18
C GLU A 122 3.73 9.73 11.72
N ASN A 123 3.86 9.95 10.41
CA ASN A 123 4.70 10.99 9.83
C ASN A 123 3.93 12.31 9.72
N ASP A 124 3.80 13.02 10.84
CA ASP A 124 3.41 14.45 10.88
C ASP A 124 4.58 15.37 10.45
N GLY A 125 5.68 14.80 9.93
CA GLY A 125 6.73 15.54 9.25
C GLY A 125 6.29 15.92 7.84
N PRO A 126 6.89 16.96 7.22
CA PRO A 126 6.72 17.20 5.79
C PRO A 126 6.98 15.89 5.07
N GLU A 127 6.05 15.44 4.21
CA GLU A 127 6.39 14.39 3.25
C GLU A 127 7.72 14.80 2.60
N PRO A 128 8.71 13.89 2.49
CA PRO A 128 9.94 14.20 1.78
C PRO A 128 9.51 14.73 0.42
N SER A 129 9.92 15.96 0.10
CA SER A 129 9.53 16.59 -1.14
C SER A 129 9.98 15.72 -2.31
N ASP A 130 9.39 15.89 -3.49
CA ASP A 130 9.83 15.16 -4.68
C ASP A 130 11.35 15.29 -4.92
N TRP A 131 11.94 16.41 -4.50
CA TRP A 131 13.39 16.62 -4.48
C TRP A 131 14.12 15.77 -3.44
N ASP A 132 13.57 15.61 -2.25
CA ASP A 132 14.15 14.77 -1.20
C ASP A 132 14.10 13.29 -1.59
N ARG A 133 13.01 12.86 -2.24
CA ARG A 133 12.90 11.49 -2.76
C ARG A 133 13.88 11.25 -3.91
N PHE A 134 13.94 12.16 -4.88
CA PHE A 134 14.90 12.08 -5.99
C PHE A 134 16.35 12.07 -5.48
N ALA A 135 16.70 12.94 -4.52
CA ALA A 135 18.04 12.99 -3.94
C ALA A 135 18.40 11.70 -3.18
N ALA A 136 17.43 11.10 -2.49
CA ALA A 136 17.63 9.82 -1.81
C ALA A 136 17.88 8.67 -2.80
N GLU A 137 17.12 8.60 -3.88
CA GLU A 137 17.28 7.59 -4.94
C GLU A 137 18.64 7.71 -5.64
N GLU A 138 19.05 8.92 -6.02
CA GLU A 138 20.36 9.16 -6.65
C GLU A 138 21.53 8.85 -5.69
N TYR A 139 21.39 9.17 -4.40
CA TYR A 139 22.38 8.83 -3.39
C TYR A 139 22.51 7.31 -3.23
N GLU A 140 21.39 6.59 -3.16
CA GLU A 140 21.40 5.13 -3.05
C GLU A 140 22.03 4.47 -4.29
N ALA A 141 21.73 4.97 -5.49
CA ALA A 141 22.36 4.52 -6.72
C ALA A 141 23.89 4.69 -6.68
N LEU A 142 24.37 5.88 -6.28
CA LEU A 142 25.81 6.17 -6.17
C LEU A 142 26.51 5.32 -5.11
N VAL A 143 25.90 5.12 -3.94
CA VAL A 143 26.45 4.23 -2.89
C VAL A 143 26.56 2.79 -3.39
N THR A 144 25.56 2.33 -4.15
CA THR A 144 25.55 0.98 -4.72
C THR A 144 26.66 0.84 -5.78
N GLU A 145 26.83 1.84 -6.65
CA GLU A 145 27.91 1.88 -7.64
C GLU A 145 29.30 1.92 -6.99
N GLU A 146 29.50 2.73 -5.95
CA GLU A 146 30.77 2.80 -5.20
C GLU A 146 31.08 1.45 -4.53
N SER A 147 30.09 0.80 -3.94
CA SER A 147 30.26 -0.52 -3.34
C SER A 147 30.64 -1.60 -4.37
N ALA A 148 30.07 -1.54 -5.57
CA ALA A 148 30.41 -2.45 -6.67
C ALA A 148 31.82 -2.16 -7.24
N GLN A 149 32.22 -0.88 -7.29
CA GLN A 149 33.54 -0.46 -7.74
C GLN A 149 34.64 -0.89 -6.76
N VAL A 150 34.37 -0.80 -5.45
CA VAL A 150 35.27 -1.30 -4.39
C VAL A 150 35.41 -2.83 -4.47
N GLN A 151 34.33 -3.57 -4.72
CA GLN A 151 34.39 -5.03 -4.93
C GLN A 151 35.22 -5.41 -6.17
N LEU A 152 35.11 -4.66 -7.26
CA LEU A 152 35.92 -4.87 -8.46
C LEU A 152 37.40 -4.51 -8.24
N GLN A 153 37.69 -3.53 -7.40
CA GLN A 153 39.05 -3.10 -7.10
C GLN A 153 39.74 -4.04 -6.08
N GLU A 154 39.01 -4.61 -5.12
CA GLU A 154 39.54 -5.66 -4.22
C GLU A 154 39.72 -7.00 -4.96
N GLY A 155 38.88 -7.33 -5.94
CA GLY A 155 39.05 -8.51 -6.79
C GLY A 155 40.26 -8.45 -7.75
N SER A 156 40.91 -7.30 -7.87
CA SER A 156 42.06 -7.06 -8.75
C SER A 156 43.43 -7.28 -8.07
N PHE A 157 43.49 -7.56 -6.77
CA PHE A 157 44.76 -7.66 -6.03
C PHE A 157 45.24 -9.10 -5.73
N GLU A 158 44.55 -10.15 -6.17
CA GLU A 158 44.98 -11.54 -5.96
C GLU A 158 45.52 -12.24 -7.22
N ASP A 159 46.28 -11.53 -8.07
CA ASP A 159 47.02 -12.18 -9.16
C ASP A 159 48.52 -11.85 -9.07
N TYR A 160 49.22 -12.57 -8.20
CA TYR A 160 50.68 -12.74 -8.25
C TYR A 160 51.07 -14.17 -7.83
N GLU A 161 51.03 -15.05 -8.82
CA GLU A 161 52.09 -16.00 -9.20
C GLU A 161 52.77 -16.81 -8.06
N SER A 162 52.46 -18.11 -8.00
CA SER A 162 53.46 -19.14 -7.68
C SER A 162 53.18 -20.40 -8.48
N ASP A 163 53.85 -20.50 -9.63
CA ASP A 163 53.98 -21.70 -10.46
C ASP A 163 54.60 -22.86 -9.65
N GLU A 164 53.92 -24.00 -9.56
CA GLU A 164 54.58 -25.31 -9.53
C GLU A 164 53.78 -26.34 -10.35
N PRO A 165 54.43 -27.11 -11.24
CA PRO A 165 53.75 -28.00 -12.17
C PRO A 165 53.41 -29.35 -11.52
N VAL A 166 52.13 -29.72 -11.57
CA VAL A 166 51.68 -31.07 -11.16
C VAL A 166 51.95 -32.07 -12.27
N SER A 167 52.57 -33.21 -11.92
CA SER A 167 52.66 -34.41 -12.75
C SER A 167 52.17 -35.66 -11.97
N PRO A 168 51.81 -36.75 -12.69
CA PRO A 168 50.56 -37.49 -12.48
C PRO A 168 50.71 -38.83 -11.74
N SER A 169 49.56 -39.51 -11.52
CA SER A 169 49.33 -40.92 -11.09
C SER A 169 49.07 -41.11 -9.58
N GLU A 170 48.16 -41.97 -9.07
CA GLU A 170 47.61 -43.27 -9.50
C GLU A 170 46.16 -43.56 -8.97
N LEU A 171 45.47 -44.40 -9.74
CA LEU A 171 44.37 -45.34 -9.45
C LEU A 171 43.66 -45.36 -8.07
N GLY A 172 42.32 -45.30 -8.11
CA GLY A 172 41.41 -45.82 -7.08
C GLY A 172 39.98 -45.97 -7.61
N ASN A 173 39.52 -47.21 -7.75
CA ASN A 173 38.38 -47.63 -8.57
C ASN A 173 37.02 -47.58 -7.83
N LYS A 174 35.95 -47.32 -8.60
CA LYS A 174 34.52 -47.72 -8.41
C LYS A 174 33.58 -46.92 -7.50
N GLY A 175 32.48 -46.46 -8.13
CA GLY A 175 31.13 -46.78 -7.65
C GLY A 175 30.10 -45.65 -7.63
N ASN A 176 29.42 -45.41 -8.76
CA ASN A 176 28.18 -44.62 -8.81
C ASN A 176 27.07 -45.26 -7.97
N LYS A 177 26.42 -44.51 -7.06
CA LYS A 177 24.99 -44.70 -6.72
C LYS A 177 24.32 -43.37 -6.35
N ILE A 178 23.28 -43.10 -7.13
CA ILE A 178 22.27 -42.05 -6.99
C ILE A 178 21.43 -42.28 -5.72
N VAL A 179 21.17 -41.23 -4.95
CA VAL A 179 20.16 -41.24 -3.86
C VAL A 179 19.16 -40.12 -4.11
N THR A 180 17.96 -40.51 -4.50
CA THR A 180 16.73 -39.73 -4.51
C THR A 180 16.18 -39.66 -3.08
N SER A 181 15.76 -38.49 -2.61
CA SER A 181 14.98 -38.36 -1.37
C SER A 181 13.65 -37.66 -1.65
N SER A 182 12.59 -38.47 -1.60
CA SER A 182 11.19 -38.09 -1.49
C SER A 182 10.80 -38.08 -0.02
N LEU A 183 10.16 -37.02 0.46
CA LEU A 183 9.55 -36.96 1.79
C LEU A 183 8.09 -36.53 1.64
N SER A 184 7.17 -37.45 1.96
CA SER A 184 5.73 -37.23 2.08
C SER A 184 5.26 -37.46 3.52
N GLU A 185 4.50 -36.48 4.00
CA GLU A 185 3.29 -36.54 4.84
C GLU A 185 3.25 -37.38 6.13
N LYS A 186 2.79 -36.74 7.21
CA LYS A 186 1.75 -37.34 8.08
C LYS A 186 0.89 -36.30 8.78
N CYS A 187 -0.40 -36.37 8.45
CA CYS A 187 -1.55 -35.71 9.06
C CYS A 187 -1.84 -36.30 10.45
N GLY A 188 -2.18 -35.45 11.42
CA GLY A 188 -2.61 -35.83 12.77
C GLY A 188 -3.83 -35.02 13.19
N LYS A 189 -4.97 -35.71 13.28
CA LYS A 189 -6.30 -35.22 13.68
C LYS A 189 -6.44 -35.36 15.20
N LEU A 190 -6.80 -34.30 15.92
CA LEU A 190 -7.17 -34.36 17.34
C LEU A 190 -8.68 -34.28 17.51
N GLN A 191 -9.21 -35.24 18.27
CA GLN A 191 -10.59 -35.36 18.72
C GLN A 191 -10.71 -34.77 20.13
N SER A 192 -11.82 -34.08 20.37
CA SER A 192 -12.31 -33.59 21.66
C SER A 192 -12.98 -34.69 22.47
N VAL A 193 -12.78 -34.72 23.80
CA VAL A 193 -13.68 -35.37 24.78
C VAL A 193 -13.66 -34.57 26.10
N ASP A 194 -14.83 -33.99 26.41
CA ASP A 194 -15.57 -33.75 27.67
C ASP A 194 -14.88 -33.52 29.04
N GLU A 195 -15.35 -32.50 29.78
CA GLU A 195 -15.67 -32.50 31.24
C GLU A 195 -16.71 -31.36 31.47
N GLU A 196 -17.98 -31.68 31.78
CA GLU A 196 -18.67 -31.79 33.10
C GLU A 196 -19.59 -30.57 33.39
#